data_AF-A0ABD3RZB8-F1
#
_entry.id   AF-A0ABD3RZB8-F1
#
_cell.length_a   1.000
_cell.length_b   1.000
_cell.length_c   1.000
_cell.angle_alpha   90.00
_cell.angle_beta   90.00
_cell.angle_gamma   90.00
#
_symmetry.space_group_name_H-M   'P 1'
#
loop_
_entity.id
_entity.type
_entity.pdbx_description
1 polymer ?
#
loop_
_entity_poly.entity_id
_entity_poly.type
_entity_poly.pdbx_seq_one_letter_code
_entity_poly.pdbx_strand_id
1 'polypeptide(L)'
;MKVVASLVILAASSCACAAFNVANNKQTSSSASAGGIISRRDVLGGASSFAVVAAGLVVGPSYSIASSSNANANDLTASPINGIYSDPNHKRGYRVVRAVDNSNAIVTLQDEADGPIITVPGKIKTSRREGMTLTLDLSKKGGPKNVIATLSGGSNNGRITFPDGNSWTKDYGVNGIYSDPQHPSGYRIVREGRDGMVYITLQDEPRGKVIDLVGRKRIGGGYINIDFGPKGGPRDLPAIAKVGKLVFPDGNAWVKL
;
A
#
# COMPACT_ATOMS: atom_id res chain seq x y z
N MET A 1 -21.13 -47.74 -30.07
CA MET A 1 -20.30 -47.31 -31.23
C MET A 1 -20.95 -46.10 -31.86
N LYS A 2 -20.26 -44.94 -31.83
CA LYS A 2 -20.18 -43.93 -32.90
C LYS A 2 -19.33 -42.77 -32.35
N VAL A 3 -18.06 -42.84 -32.71
CA VAL A 3 -17.05 -41.79 -32.51
C VAL A 3 -17.26 -40.77 -33.62
N VAL A 4 -17.33 -39.49 -33.26
CA VAL A 4 -17.19 -38.39 -34.22
C VAL A 4 -16.04 -37.53 -33.74
N ALA A 5 -14.90 -37.71 -34.40
CA ALA A 5 -13.72 -36.89 -34.26
C ALA A 5 -13.88 -35.67 -35.17
N SER A 6 -13.80 -34.46 -34.61
CA SER A 6 -13.67 -33.22 -35.40
C SER A 6 -12.25 -32.70 -35.27
N LEU A 7 -11.55 -32.83 -36.39
CA LEU A 7 -10.25 -32.28 -36.73
C LEU A 7 -10.40 -30.77 -36.99
N VAL A 8 -9.61 -29.93 -36.32
CA VAL A 8 -9.45 -28.51 -36.70
C VAL A 8 -7.96 -28.24 -36.93
N ILE A 9 -7.68 -27.76 -38.14
CA ILE A 9 -6.35 -27.52 -38.70
C ILE A 9 -5.85 -26.10 -38.33
N LEU A 10 -4.54 -26.07 -38.14
CA LEU A 10 -3.60 -25.00 -37.83
C LEU A 10 -3.69 -23.76 -38.75
N ALA A 11 -3.49 -22.56 -38.18
CA ALA A 11 -2.94 -21.42 -38.90
C ALA A 11 -1.96 -20.66 -37.99
N ALA A 12 -0.66 -20.82 -38.25
CA ALA A 12 0.40 -20.05 -37.63
C ALA A 12 0.54 -18.71 -38.37
N SER A 13 0.41 -17.60 -37.65
CA SER A 13 0.71 -16.26 -38.17
C SER A 13 2.00 -15.76 -37.51
N SER A 14 3.06 -15.69 -38.30
CA SER A 14 4.35 -15.10 -37.92
C SER A 14 4.30 -13.58 -38.09
N CYS A 15 4.38 -12.84 -36.99
CA CYS A 15 4.57 -11.39 -37.02
C CYS A 15 6.06 -11.07 -36.84
N ALA A 16 6.67 -10.48 -37.86
CA ALA A 16 8.03 -9.99 -37.83
C ALA A 16 8.08 -8.63 -37.12
N CYS A 17 8.87 -8.51 -36.05
CA CYS A 17 9.20 -7.21 -35.46
C CYS A 17 10.52 -6.71 -36.05
N ALA A 18 10.44 -5.54 -36.70
CA ALA A 18 11.58 -4.79 -37.20
C ALA A 18 12.44 -4.25 -36.04
N ALA A 19 13.76 -4.41 -36.15
CA ALA A 19 14.74 -3.79 -35.26
C ALA A 19 14.92 -2.31 -35.63
N PHE A 20 14.74 -1.42 -34.67
CA PHE A 20 15.10 -0.01 -34.78
C PHE A 20 16.61 0.16 -34.60
N ASN A 21 17.26 0.77 -35.58
CA ASN A 21 18.62 1.29 -35.47
C ASN A 21 18.61 2.57 -34.62
N VAL A 22 19.43 2.61 -33.57
CA VAL A 22 19.76 3.86 -32.84
C VAL A 22 21.15 4.30 -33.28
N ALA A 23 21.21 5.52 -33.81
CA ALA A 23 22.44 6.17 -34.23
C ALA A 23 23.28 6.60 -33.02
N ASN A 24 24.58 6.34 -33.12
CA ASN A 24 25.64 6.88 -32.28
C ASN A 24 25.66 8.42 -32.37
N ASN A 25 25.64 9.10 -31.22
CA ASN A 25 26.18 10.45 -31.16
C ASN A 25 27.41 10.46 -30.23
N LYS A 26 28.58 10.60 -30.86
CA LYS A 26 29.82 10.97 -30.18
C LYS A 26 29.69 12.42 -29.76
N GLN A 27 29.87 12.71 -28.47
CA GLN A 27 30.40 14.01 -28.10
C GLN A 27 31.57 13.83 -27.14
N THR A 28 32.65 14.47 -27.58
CA THR A 28 34.02 14.48 -27.10
C THR A 28 34.15 15.11 -25.73
N SER A 29 35.10 14.55 -25.00
CA SER A 29 35.72 14.97 -23.75
C SER A 29 36.38 16.35 -23.84
N SER A 30 36.29 17.11 -22.74
CA SER A 30 37.38 17.95 -22.25
C SER A 30 37.39 17.94 -20.72
N SER A 31 38.60 17.87 -20.20
CA SER A 31 39.03 17.54 -18.83
C SER A 31 39.59 18.76 -18.10
N ALA A 32 39.34 18.87 -16.80
CA ALA A 32 40.24 19.41 -15.74
C ALA A 32 39.42 19.50 -14.42
N SER A 33 39.59 18.59 -13.46
CA SER A 33 40.52 18.66 -12.31
C SER A 33 40.41 19.91 -11.43
N ALA A 34 39.82 19.77 -10.24
CA ALA A 34 40.47 20.05 -8.94
C ALA A 34 39.42 19.93 -7.81
N GLY A 35 39.84 19.34 -6.69
CA GLY A 35 38.98 19.00 -5.56
C GLY A 35 38.46 20.20 -4.79
N GLY A 36 37.31 19.97 -4.14
CA GLY A 36 36.69 20.88 -3.20
C GLY A 36 35.33 20.32 -2.81
N ILE A 37 35.28 19.58 -1.70
CA ILE A 37 34.03 19.12 -1.09
C ILE A 37 33.29 20.39 -0.61
N ILE A 38 32.31 20.85 -1.37
CA ILE A 38 31.39 21.89 -0.90
C ILE A 38 30.29 21.20 -0.09
N SER A 39 30.38 21.36 1.23
CA SER A 39 29.35 20.95 2.17
C SER A 39 28.14 21.88 2.05
N ARG A 40 26.92 21.36 2.25
CA ARG A 40 25.64 22.10 2.11
C ARG A 40 25.40 23.21 3.15
N ARG A 41 26.45 23.68 3.83
CA ARG A 41 26.38 24.73 4.86
C ARG A 41 26.80 26.13 4.38
N ASP A 42 27.26 26.29 3.14
CA ASP A 42 27.76 27.59 2.64
C ASP A 42 26.79 28.36 1.72
N VAL A 43 25.48 28.06 1.75
CA VAL A 43 24.46 28.78 0.95
C VAL A 43 23.35 29.37 1.84
N LEU A 44 23.73 30.11 2.88
CA LEU A 44 22.82 30.98 3.62
C LEU A 44 23.62 32.14 4.24
N GLY A 45 23.84 33.17 3.41
CA GLY A 45 24.47 34.41 3.82
C GLY A 45 24.34 35.42 2.69
N GLY A 46 23.19 36.08 2.60
CA GLY A 46 22.92 37.05 1.54
C GLY A 46 21.56 37.71 1.73
N ALA A 47 21.42 38.48 2.81
CA ALA A 47 20.35 39.45 2.95
C ALA A 47 20.57 40.58 1.92
N SER A 48 19.58 40.88 1.11
CA SER A 48 19.47 42.18 0.47
C SER A 48 18.00 42.59 0.41
N SER A 49 17.80 43.80 0.94
CA SER A 49 16.55 44.50 1.20
C SER A 49 15.82 44.84 -0.09
N PHE A 50 14.48 44.70 -0.08
CA PHE A 50 13.62 45.49 -0.95
C PHE A 50 12.59 46.23 -0.12
N ALA A 51 12.62 47.55 -0.26
CA ALA A 51 11.67 48.46 0.35
C ALA A 51 10.34 48.50 -0.45
N VAL A 52 9.29 48.56 0.35
CA VAL A 52 7.84 48.69 0.17
C VAL A 52 7.36 49.62 -0.96
N VAL A 53 6.25 49.24 -1.64
CA VAL A 53 5.12 50.15 -1.90
C VAL A 53 3.80 49.40 -1.66
N ALA A 54 2.94 50.02 -0.85
CA ALA A 54 1.67 49.50 -0.34
C ALA A 54 0.50 49.73 -1.29
N ALA A 55 -0.42 48.76 -1.37
CA ALA A 55 -1.88 48.96 -1.40
C ALA A 55 -2.59 47.59 -1.54
N GLY A 56 -3.48 47.25 -0.60
CA GLY A 56 -4.43 46.13 -0.76
C GLY A 56 -4.42 45.12 0.39
N LEU A 57 -5.23 45.40 1.42
CA LEU A 57 -5.61 44.49 2.49
C LEU A 57 -6.35 43.24 1.95
N VAL A 58 -5.78 42.05 2.15
CA VAL A 58 -6.52 40.84 2.58
C VAL A 58 -5.59 40.04 3.50
N VAL A 59 -5.75 40.18 4.81
CA VAL A 59 -5.12 39.30 5.80
C VAL A 59 -5.95 38.02 5.89
N GLY A 60 -5.59 37.01 5.08
CA GLY A 60 -5.99 35.63 5.34
C GLY A 60 -4.88 34.94 6.15
N PRO A 61 -5.18 34.08 7.13
CA PRO A 61 -4.13 33.36 7.85
C PRO A 61 -3.43 32.40 6.89
N SER A 62 -2.18 32.72 6.55
CA SER A 62 -1.25 31.79 5.92
C SER A 62 -0.89 30.71 6.95
N TYR A 63 -1.53 29.54 6.85
CA TYR A 63 -1.08 28.36 7.56
C TYR A 63 0.26 27.92 6.96
N SER A 64 1.37 28.40 7.51
CA SER A 64 2.68 27.82 7.28
C SER A 64 2.72 26.45 7.95
N ILE A 65 2.44 25.39 7.19
CA ILE A 65 2.69 24.03 7.67
C ILE A 65 4.21 23.83 7.61
N ALA A 66 4.88 24.08 8.73
CA ALA A 66 6.24 23.64 8.92
C ALA A 66 6.22 22.10 8.91
N SER A 67 6.66 21.48 7.81
CA SER A 67 7.06 20.08 7.83
C SER A 67 8.34 19.98 8.65
N SER A 68 8.19 19.80 9.97
CA SER A 68 9.27 19.40 10.84
C SER A 68 9.64 17.95 10.50
N SER A 69 10.52 17.78 9.51
CA SER A 69 11.23 16.52 9.30
C SER A 69 12.27 16.36 10.40
N ASN A 70 11.81 16.07 11.61
CA ASN A 70 12.64 15.48 12.65
C ASN A 70 11.76 14.82 13.70
N ALA A 71 11.48 13.53 13.49
CA ALA A 71 11.17 12.62 14.56
C ALA A 71 11.83 11.28 14.22
N ASN A 72 12.88 10.95 14.97
CA ASN A 72 13.15 9.57 15.36
C ASN A 72 11.89 9.05 16.08
N ALA A 73 10.91 8.62 15.31
CA ALA A 73 9.86 7.71 15.75
C ALA A 73 10.20 6.38 15.09
N ASN A 74 10.25 5.30 15.87
CA ASN A 74 10.26 3.95 15.34
C ASN A 74 9.14 3.85 14.28
N ASP A 75 9.52 3.77 13.01
CA ASP A 75 8.66 3.62 11.84
C ASP A 75 8.03 2.21 11.88
N LEU A 76 7.05 2.05 12.76
CA LEU A 76 6.12 0.92 12.76
C LEU A 76 5.19 0.97 11.52
N THR A 77 5.29 2.03 10.70
CA THR A 77 4.45 2.38 9.57
C THR A 77 4.88 1.76 8.23
N ALA A 78 5.86 0.85 8.18
CA ALA A 78 6.15 0.13 6.93
C ALA A 78 6.70 -1.30 7.12
N SER A 79 6.18 -2.05 8.12
CA SER A 79 6.56 -3.47 8.22
C SER A 79 6.23 -4.17 6.90
N PRO A 80 7.19 -4.84 6.22
CA PRO A 80 6.97 -5.43 4.90
C PRO A 80 5.90 -6.53 4.89
N ILE A 81 5.46 -6.99 6.06
CA ILE A 81 4.37 -7.95 6.21
C ILE A 81 2.98 -7.31 6.21
N ASN A 82 2.89 -5.98 6.30
CA ASN A 82 1.63 -5.27 6.21
C ASN A 82 1.04 -5.49 4.82
N GLY A 83 -0.23 -5.88 4.77
CA GLY A 83 -0.93 -6.03 3.51
C GLY A 83 -2.18 -6.87 3.59
N ILE A 84 -2.85 -6.93 2.44
CA ILE A 84 -3.88 -7.91 2.16
C ILE A 84 -3.23 -8.98 1.31
N TYR A 85 -3.55 -10.23 1.58
CA TYR A 85 -3.01 -11.37 0.86
C TYR A 85 -4.14 -12.28 0.38
N SER A 86 -3.97 -12.76 -0.85
CA SER A 86 -4.75 -13.82 -1.47
C SER A 86 -4.26 -15.19 -1.03
N ASP A 87 -5.18 -16.03 -0.56
CA ASP A 87 -4.92 -17.43 -0.20
C ASP A 87 -5.47 -18.34 -1.32
N PRO A 88 -4.63 -19.12 -2.02
CA PRO A 88 -5.08 -19.93 -3.16
C PRO A 88 -6.10 -21.00 -2.77
N ASN A 89 -6.12 -21.43 -1.51
CA ASN A 89 -7.12 -22.38 -0.99
C ASN A 89 -8.46 -21.72 -0.66
N HIS A 90 -8.51 -20.39 -0.64
CA HIS A 90 -9.69 -19.60 -0.28
C HIS A 90 -9.86 -18.42 -1.23
N LYS A 91 -10.12 -18.73 -2.52
CA LYS A 91 -10.13 -17.78 -3.64
C LYS A 91 -11.14 -16.63 -3.51
N ARG A 92 -12.17 -16.81 -2.69
CA ARG A 92 -13.22 -15.80 -2.44
C ARG A 92 -13.02 -15.06 -1.11
N GLY A 93 -12.02 -15.47 -0.35
CA GLY A 93 -11.65 -14.93 0.94
C GLY A 93 -10.51 -13.92 0.86
N TYR A 94 -10.10 -13.42 2.03
CA TYR A 94 -8.94 -12.55 2.16
C TYR A 94 -8.19 -12.81 3.46
N ARG A 95 -6.94 -12.34 3.48
CA ARG A 95 -6.06 -12.34 4.65
C ARG A 95 -5.55 -10.92 4.86
N VAL A 96 -5.89 -10.28 5.96
CA VAL A 96 -5.26 -9.01 6.33
C VAL A 96 -4.20 -9.32 7.37
N VAL A 97 -2.94 -8.98 7.09
CA VAL A 97 -1.86 -9.07 8.06
C VAL A 97 -1.41 -7.67 8.41
N ARG A 98 -1.60 -7.28 9.67
CA ARG A 98 -1.25 -5.95 10.18
C ARG A 98 -0.26 -6.09 11.33
N ALA A 99 0.95 -5.59 11.17
CA ALA A 99 1.88 -5.39 12.26
C ALA A 99 1.32 -4.36 13.25
N VAL A 100 1.34 -4.70 14.54
CA VAL A 100 1.01 -3.79 15.65
C VAL A 100 2.27 -3.14 16.19
N ASP A 101 3.36 -3.91 16.20
CA ASP A 101 4.72 -3.49 16.50
C ASP A 101 5.71 -4.41 15.76
N ASN A 102 7.00 -4.31 16.08
CA ASN A 102 8.06 -5.10 15.44
C ASN A 102 8.00 -6.62 15.73
N SER A 103 7.16 -7.06 16.67
CA SER A 103 7.09 -8.44 17.15
C SER A 103 5.68 -9.01 17.18
N ASN A 104 4.66 -8.19 17.00
CA ASN A 104 3.25 -8.58 17.08
C ASN A 104 2.51 -8.17 15.82
N ALA A 105 1.63 -9.05 15.36
CA ALA A 105 0.68 -8.80 14.28
C ALA A 105 -0.73 -9.17 14.70
N ILE A 106 -1.71 -8.60 14.01
CA ILE A 106 -3.08 -9.05 14.00
C ILE A 106 -3.36 -9.58 12.59
N VAL A 107 -3.87 -10.80 12.52
CA VAL A 107 -4.26 -11.42 11.25
C VAL A 107 -5.77 -11.60 11.23
N THR A 108 -6.42 -11.04 10.22
CA THR A 108 -7.86 -11.19 9.98
C THR A 108 -8.06 -12.07 8.75
N LEU A 109 -8.89 -13.09 8.91
CA LEU A 109 -9.12 -14.16 7.95
C LEU A 109 -10.60 -14.18 7.60
N GLN A 110 -10.92 -14.26 6.32
CA GLN A 110 -12.25 -14.63 5.85
C GLN A 110 -12.06 -15.62 4.69
N ASP A 111 -12.70 -16.78 4.74
CA ASP A 111 -12.46 -17.85 3.75
C ASP A 111 -13.36 -17.74 2.51
N GLU A 112 -14.60 -17.32 2.72
CA GLU A 112 -15.61 -17.08 1.70
C GLU A 112 -16.13 -15.65 1.83
N ALA A 113 -16.65 -15.07 0.76
CA ALA A 113 -17.06 -13.66 0.74
C ALA A 113 -18.11 -13.29 1.82
N ASP A 114 -18.98 -14.24 2.16
CA ASP A 114 -20.03 -14.18 3.18
C ASP A 114 -19.71 -15.03 4.43
N GLY A 115 -18.49 -15.59 4.48
CA GLY A 115 -18.04 -16.42 5.57
C GLY A 115 -17.72 -15.64 6.85
N PRO A 116 -17.54 -16.33 7.98
CA PRO A 116 -17.15 -15.70 9.24
C PRO A 116 -15.80 -15.02 9.11
N ILE A 117 -15.69 -13.84 9.75
CA ILE A 117 -14.43 -13.13 9.88
C ILE A 117 -13.78 -13.55 11.21
N ILE A 118 -12.57 -14.09 11.13
CA ILE A 118 -11.82 -14.58 12.28
C ILE A 118 -10.57 -13.74 12.44
N THR A 119 -10.33 -13.25 13.66
CA THR A 119 -9.10 -12.55 14.02
C THR A 119 -8.23 -13.39 14.95
N VAL A 120 -6.97 -13.55 14.57
CA VAL A 120 -5.95 -14.29 15.34
C VAL A 120 -4.73 -13.41 15.59
N PRO A 121 -4.08 -13.53 16.76
CA PRO A 121 -2.80 -12.87 17.00
C PRO A 121 -1.70 -13.57 16.19
N GLY A 122 -0.72 -12.78 15.75
CA GLY A 122 0.51 -13.26 15.14
C GLY A 122 1.74 -12.76 15.87
N LYS A 123 2.83 -13.55 15.84
CA LYS A 123 4.14 -13.13 16.32
C LYS A 123 5.09 -12.98 15.15
N ILE A 124 5.71 -11.81 15.02
CA ILE A 124 6.72 -11.50 14.02
C ILE A 124 8.10 -11.77 14.63
N LYS A 125 8.95 -12.48 13.90
CA LYS A 125 10.39 -12.55 14.19
C LYS A 125 11.16 -12.19 12.94
N THR A 126 12.22 -11.41 13.11
CA THR A 126 13.13 -11.06 12.01
C THR A 126 14.52 -11.52 12.37
N SER A 127 15.14 -12.35 11.54
CA SER A 127 16.52 -12.79 11.71
C SER A 127 17.30 -12.64 10.41
N ARG A 128 18.62 -12.45 10.52
CA ARG A 128 19.50 -12.36 9.34
C ARG A 128 19.55 -13.66 8.53
N ARG A 129 19.33 -14.80 9.19
CA ARG A 129 19.46 -16.14 8.57
C ARG A 129 18.15 -16.65 7.95
N GLU A 130 17.03 -16.41 8.63
CA GLU A 130 15.72 -16.96 8.25
C GLU A 130 14.81 -15.91 7.60
N GLY A 131 15.24 -14.65 7.57
CA GLY A 131 14.40 -13.54 7.14
C GLY A 131 13.31 -13.23 8.17
N MET A 132 12.16 -12.76 7.68
CA MET A 132 11.01 -12.46 8.53
C MET A 132 10.07 -13.67 8.56
N THR A 133 9.66 -14.07 9.77
CA THR A 133 8.66 -15.12 9.99
C THR A 133 7.47 -14.59 10.76
N LEU A 134 6.31 -15.22 10.51
CA LEU A 134 5.04 -14.96 11.17
C LEU A 134 4.55 -16.26 11.79
N THR A 135 4.44 -16.29 13.11
CA THR A 135 3.83 -17.42 13.83
C THR A 135 2.35 -17.15 14.07
N LEU A 136 1.47 -18.06 13.68
CA LEU A 136 0.02 -17.95 13.83
C LEU A 136 -0.56 -19.11 14.64
N ASP A 137 -1.57 -18.80 15.46
CA ASP A 137 -2.45 -19.81 16.04
C ASP A 137 -3.76 -19.84 15.24
N LEU A 138 -3.95 -20.90 14.44
CA LEU A 138 -5.14 -21.08 13.60
C LEU A 138 -6.19 -21.98 14.27
N SER A 139 -6.04 -22.32 15.55
CA SER A 139 -6.98 -23.21 16.26
C SER A 139 -8.41 -22.68 16.29
N LYS A 140 -8.61 -21.35 16.30
CA LYS A 140 -9.95 -20.74 16.18
C LYS A 140 -10.65 -21.03 14.85
N LYS A 141 -9.88 -21.38 13.80
CA LYS A 141 -10.36 -21.82 12.49
C LYS A 141 -10.45 -23.36 12.39
N GLY A 142 -10.09 -24.08 13.44
CA GLY A 142 -9.93 -25.55 13.43
C GLY A 142 -8.56 -26.02 12.92
N GLY A 143 -7.59 -25.10 12.74
CA GLY A 143 -6.24 -25.41 12.26
C GLY A 143 -5.22 -25.67 13.38
N PRO A 144 -3.95 -25.94 13.00
CA PRO A 144 -2.87 -26.13 13.96
C PRO A 144 -2.50 -24.84 14.70
N LYS A 145 -1.92 -25.00 15.89
CA LYS A 145 -1.32 -23.92 16.67
C LYS A 145 0.13 -23.68 16.24
N ASN A 146 0.62 -22.46 16.45
CA ASN A 146 2.03 -22.10 16.27
C ASN A 146 2.60 -22.41 14.88
N VAL A 147 1.80 -22.21 13.83
CA VAL A 147 2.23 -22.37 12.46
C VAL A 147 3.20 -21.25 12.12
N ILE A 148 4.44 -21.61 11.78
CA ILE A 148 5.48 -20.64 11.41
C ILE A 148 5.49 -20.51 9.89
N ALA A 149 5.14 -19.33 9.38
CA ALA A 149 5.21 -18.99 7.98
C ALA A 149 6.37 -18.02 7.71
N THR A 150 6.98 -18.12 6.54
CA THR A 150 8.13 -17.28 6.14
C THR A 150 7.66 -16.22 5.14
N LEU A 151 8.04 -14.97 5.36
CA LEU A 151 7.83 -13.87 4.42
C LEU A 151 9.02 -13.77 3.45
N SER A 152 8.72 -13.74 2.15
CA SER A 152 9.66 -13.40 1.08
C SER A 152 9.12 -12.26 0.20
N GLY A 153 9.96 -11.67 -0.67
CA GLY A 153 9.53 -10.67 -1.66
C GLY A 153 9.27 -9.23 -1.17
N GLY A 154 9.43 -8.97 0.14
CA GLY A 154 9.41 -7.63 0.72
C GLY A 154 8.07 -6.90 0.65
N SER A 155 8.09 -5.57 0.78
CA SER A 155 6.86 -4.76 0.86
C SER A 155 6.02 -4.81 -0.41
N ASN A 156 6.66 -4.89 -1.58
CA ASN A 156 5.98 -4.80 -2.87
C ASN A 156 5.52 -6.14 -3.42
N ASN A 157 6.22 -7.26 -3.18
CA ASN A 157 5.85 -8.58 -3.72
C ASN A 157 5.83 -9.65 -2.63
N GLY A 158 5.26 -9.29 -1.48
CA GLY A 158 5.25 -10.12 -0.29
C GLY A 158 4.57 -11.48 -0.52
N ARG A 159 5.23 -12.56 -0.11
CA ARG A 159 4.65 -13.92 -0.10
C ARG A 159 4.86 -14.54 1.27
N ILE A 160 3.78 -14.97 1.91
CA ILE A 160 3.80 -15.67 3.19
C ILE A 160 3.65 -17.17 2.89
N THR A 161 4.73 -17.93 3.06
CA THR A 161 4.80 -19.35 2.71
C THR A 161 4.71 -20.20 3.98
N PHE A 162 3.79 -21.15 3.99
CA PHE A 162 3.52 -22.05 5.11
C PHE A 162 4.26 -23.39 4.94
N PRO A 163 4.48 -24.14 6.04
CA PRO A 163 5.17 -25.44 5.98
C PRO A 163 4.46 -26.51 5.16
N ASP A 164 3.13 -26.40 5.00
CA ASP A 164 2.31 -27.30 4.19
C ASP A 164 2.37 -27.00 2.68
N GLY A 165 3.17 -26.00 2.28
CA GLY A 165 3.29 -25.55 0.90
C GLY A 165 2.24 -24.53 0.48
N ASN A 166 1.22 -24.24 1.29
CA ASN A 166 0.31 -23.14 1.02
C ASN A 166 1.07 -21.82 1.05
N SER A 167 0.63 -20.84 0.26
CA SER A 167 1.31 -19.55 0.21
C SER A 167 0.38 -18.42 -0.12
N TRP A 168 0.32 -17.46 0.79
CA TRP A 168 -0.47 -16.26 0.59
C TRP A 168 0.35 -15.23 -0.18
N THR A 169 -0.24 -14.68 -1.25
CA THR A 169 0.42 -13.69 -2.11
C THR A 169 -0.16 -12.32 -1.83
N LYS A 170 0.69 -11.32 -1.60
CA LYS A 170 0.23 -9.96 -1.31
C LYS A 170 -0.52 -9.38 -2.51
N ASP A 171 -1.65 -8.76 -2.24
CA ASP A 171 -2.47 -8.07 -3.22
C ASP A 171 -1.89 -6.69 -3.59
N TYR A 172 -2.27 -6.22 -4.77
CA TYR A 172 -1.81 -4.97 -5.37
C TYR A 172 -2.97 -3.99 -5.61
N GLY A 173 -2.69 -2.87 -6.28
CA GLY A 173 -3.70 -1.87 -6.58
C GLY A 173 -4.09 -1.08 -5.33
N VAL A 174 -5.39 -0.94 -5.06
CA VAL A 174 -5.84 -0.21 -3.85
C VAL A 174 -6.03 -1.11 -2.64
N ASN A 175 -5.87 -2.42 -2.79
CA ASN A 175 -5.80 -3.33 -1.65
C ASN A 175 -4.57 -2.98 -0.81
N GLY A 176 -4.78 -2.55 0.43
CA GLY A 176 -3.68 -2.37 1.37
C GLY A 176 -4.12 -1.93 2.75
N ILE A 177 -3.13 -1.80 3.61
CA ILE A 177 -3.24 -1.11 4.89
C ILE A 177 -2.60 0.27 4.68
N TYR A 178 -3.26 1.33 5.13
CA TYR A 178 -2.82 2.69 4.94
C TYR A 178 -2.72 3.44 6.27
N SER A 179 -1.74 4.34 6.36
CA SER A 179 -1.67 5.40 7.36
C SER A 179 -2.49 6.59 6.89
N ASP A 180 -3.10 7.27 7.85
CA ASP A 180 -3.81 8.53 7.64
C ASP A 180 -3.08 9.60 8.47
N PRO A 181 -2.48 10.63 7.85
CA PRO A 181 -1.77 11.69 8.57
C PRO A 181 -2.63 12.42 9.62
N GLN A 182 -3.95 12.48 9.43
CA GLN A 182 -4.88 13.09 10.40
C GLN A 182 -5.17 12.15 11.59
N HIS A 183 -4.83 10.87 11.46
CA HIS A 183 -5.04 9.83 12.46
C HIS A 183 -3.78 8.94 12.56
N PRO A 184 -2.64 9.49 13.02
CA PRO A 184 -1.32 8.86 12.89
C PRO A 184 -1.17 7.57 13.72
N SER A 185 -1.98 7.38 14.75
CA SER A 185 -2.00 6.15 15.55
C SER A 185 -3.12 5.17 15.12
N GLY A 186 -3.88 5.54 14.09
CA GLY A 186 -4.95 4.75 13.51
C GLY A 186 -4.49 3.89 12.32
N TYR A 187 -5.43 3.22 11.69
CA TYR A 187 -5.22 2.50 10.44
C TYR A 187 -6.43 2.60 9.51
N ARG A 188 -6.18 2.35 8.23
CA ARG A 188 -7.21 2.12 7.21
C ARG A 188 -6.89 0.81 6.50
N ILE A 189 -7.83 -0.12 6.44
CA ILE A 189 -7.71 -1.32 5.61
C ILE A 189 -8.66 -1.11 4.43
N VAL A 190 -8.12 -1.04 3.21
CA VAL A 190 -8.90 -0.84 1.98
C VAL A 190 -8.90 -2.14 1.20
N ARG A 191 -10.08 -2.68 0.91
CA ARG A 191 -10.29 -3.95 0.20
C ARG A 191 -11.22 -3.77 -0.98
N GLU A 192 -10.80 -4.16 -2.16
CA GLU A 192 -11.64 -4.26 -3.34
C GLU A 192 -12.55 -5.50 -3.23
N GLY A 193 -13.83 -5.28 -3.51
CA GLY A 193 -14.83 -6.33 -3.66
C GLY A 193 -15.22 -6.54 -5.12
N ARG A 194 -16.32 -7.27 -5.32
CA ARG A 194 -16.95 -7.44 -6.63
C ARG A 194 -17.62 -6.16 -7.10
N ASP A 195 -17.85 -6.06 -8.41
CA ASP A 195 -18.63 -4.98 -9.05
C ASP A 195 -18.14 -3.56 -8.73
N GLY A 196 -16.82 -3.42 -8.52
CA GLY A 196 -16.19 -2.14 -8.20
C GLY A 196 -16.44 -1.63 -6.78
N MET A 197 -17.05 -2.44 -5.90
CA MET A 197 -17.20 -2.10 -4.49
C MET A 197 -15.84 -2.04 -3.80
N VAL A 198 -15.68 -1.13 -2.86
CA VAL A 198 -14.50 -1.01 -2.00
C VAL A 198 -14.97 -0.97 -0.55
N TYR A 199 -14.40 -1.83 0.28
CA TYR A 199 -14.65 -1.86 1.72
C TYR A 199 -13.49 -1.21 2.44
N ILE A 200 -13.78 -0.27 3.34
CA ILE A 200 -12.76 0.43 4.11
C ILE A 200 -13.05 0.22 5.60
N THR A 201 -12.16 -0.48 6.30
CA THR A 201 -12.22 -0.57 7.76
C THR A 201 -11.26 0.46 8.33
N LEU A 202 -11.73 1.35 9.20
CA LEU A 202 -10.93 2.38 9.84
C LEU A 202 -11.02 2.34 11.36
N GLN A 203 -9.90 2.64 11.99
CA GLN A 203 -9.80 2.92 13.41
C GLN A 203 -8.90 4.14 13.56
N ASP A 204 -9.38 5.20 14.20
CA ASP A 204 -8.69 6.49 14.26
C ASP A 204 -7.57 6.53 15.30
N GLU A 205 -7.67 5.70 16.32
CA GLU A 205 -6.74 5.64 17.45
C GLU A 205 -6.68 4.24 18.06
N PRO A 206 -5.59 3.87 18.75
CA PRO A 206 -5.46 2.55 19.35
C PRO A 206 -6.62 2.27 20.32
N ARG A 207 -7.29 1.13 20.12
CA ARG A 207 -8.49 0.71 20.90
C ARG A 207 -9.72 1.59 20.70
N GLY A 208 -9.69 2.56 19.79
CA GLY A 208 -10.86 3.34 19.39
C GLY A 208 -11.89 2.49 18.65
N LYS A 209 -13.05 3.09 18.36
CA LYS A 209 -14.11 2.42 17.60
C LYS A 209 -13.61 2.03 16.20
N VAL A 210 -13.87 0.78 15.81
CA VAL A 210 -13.68 0.33 14.44
C VAL A 210 -14.94 0.66 13.64
N ILE A 211 -14.77 1.30 12.49
CA ILE A 211 -15.85 1.74 11.61
C ILE A 211 -15.60 1.15 10.23
N ASP A 212 -16.65 0.57 9.64
CA ASP A 212 -16.61 0.12 8.25
C ASP A 212 -17.32 1.13 7.36
N LEU A 213 -16.66 1.50 6.28
CA LEU A 213 -17.19 2.33 5.20
C LEU A 213 -17.27 1.50 3.92
N VAL A 214 -18.10 2.01 3.01
CA VAL A 214 -18.25 1.46 1.68
C VAL A 214 -17.91 2.56 0.67
N GLY A 215 -17.22 2.17 -0.39
CA GLY A 215 -16.97 3.01 -1.54
C GLY A 215 -17.22 2.26 -2.85
N ARG A 216 -17.15 3.01 -3.96
CA ARG A 216 -17.30 2.48 -5.31
C ARG A 216 -16.23 3.07 -6.22
N LYS A 217 -15.51 2.19 -6.93
CA LYS A 217 -14.63 2.58 -8.03
C LYS A 217 -15.44 3.12 -9.19
N ARG A 218 -15.03 4.27 -9.73
CA ARG A 218 -15.59 4.77 -10.99
C ARG A 218 -14.91 4.10 -12.18
N ILE A 219 -15.71 3.73 -13.18
CA ILE A 219 -15.22 3.18 -14.45
C ILE A 219 -14.30 4.22 -15.12
N GLY A 220 -13.12 3.78 -15.54
CA GLY A 220 -12.19 4.57 -16.36
C GLY A 220 -11.39 5.68 -15.64
N GLY A 221 -11.60 5.91 -14.33
CA GLY A 221 -11.12 7.15 -13.70
C GLY A 221 -10.03 7.03 -12.63
N GLY A 222 -9.72 5.85 -12.08
CA GLY A 222 -8.83 5.75 -10.91
C GLY A 222 -9.38 6.44 -9.64
N TYR A 223 -10.67 6.81 -9.64
CA TYR A 223 -11.35 7.40 -8.49
C TYR A 223 -12.12 6.33 -7.71
N ILE A 224 -12.17 6.51 -6.39
CA ILE A 224 -13.03 5.77 -5.47
C ILE A 224 -13.89 6.79 -4.75
N ASN A 225 -15.21 6.72 -4.89
CA ASN A 225 -16.13 7.51 -4.08
C ASN A 225 -16.39 6.75 -2.79
N ILE A 226 -16.09 7.36 -1.64
CA ILE A 226 -16.19 6.72 -0.31
C ILE A 226 -17.30 7.41 0.49
N ASP A 227 -18.18 6.62 1.08
CA ASP A 227 -19.21 7.11 2.00
C ASP A 227 -18.65 7.22 3.42
N PHE A 228 -18.36 8.45 3.87
CA PHE A 228 -17.96 8.73 5.26
C PHE A 228 -19.14 9.01 6.20
N GLY A 229 -20.37 8.84 5.74
CA GLY A 229 -21.59 9.02 6.54
C GLY A 229 -21.58 8.25 7.88
N PRO A 230 -21.09 6.99 7.96
CA PRO A 230 -20.95 6.27 9.23
C PRO A 230 -19.98 6.92 10.24
N LYS A 231 -19.07 7.79 9.79
CA LYS A 231 -18.18 8.63 10.61
C LYS A 231 -18.75 10.05 10.83
N GLY A 232 -19.92 10.36 10.28
CA GLY A 232 -20.52 11.71 10.29
C GLY A 232 -19.97 12.64 9.21
N GLY A 233 -19.21 12.13 8.24
CA GLY A 233 -18.63 12.89 7.14
C GLY A 233 -19.50 12.95 5.88
N PRO A 234 -18.97 13.54 4.80
CA PRO A 234 -19.67 13.60 3.52
C PRO A 234 -19.89 12.19 2.93
N ARG A 235 -21.02 12.03 2.27
CA ARG A 235 -21.25 10.87 1.39
C ARG A 235 -20.53 11.11 0.07
N ASP A 236 -20.07 10.04 -0.56
CA ASP A 236 -19.47 10.07 -1.91
C ASP A 236 -18.21 10.95 -2.06
N LEU A 237 -17.38 11.06 -1.02
CA LEU A 237 -16.12 11.81 -1.11
C LEU A 237 -15.16 11.11 -2.09
N PRO A 238 -14.71 11.77 -3.17
CA PRO A 238 -13.85 11.14 -4.16
C PRO A 238 -12.39 11.09 -3.67
N ALA A 239 -11.79 9.91 -3.68
CA ALA A 239 -10.37 9.69 -3.49
C ALA A 239 -9.71 9.28 -4.83
N ILE A 240 -8.57 9.89 -5.16
CA ILE A 240 -7.76 9.52 -6.32
C ILE A 240 -6.80 8.41 -5.91
N ALA A 241 -6.93 7.24 -6.51
CA ALA A 241 -5.98 6.16 -6.35
C ALA A 241 -4.70 6.45 -7.16
N LYS A 242 -3.59 6.61 -6.45
CA LYS A 242 -2.24 6.66 -7.03
C LYS A 242 -1.45 5.45 -6.53
N VAL A 243 -0.31 5.18 -7.17
CA VAL A 243 0.58 4.11 -6.71
C VAL A 243 0.95 4.36 -5.25
N GLY A 244 0.59 3.42 -4.37
CA GLY A 244 0.90 3.47 -2.95
C GLY A 244 0.11 4.47 -2.10
N LYS A 245 -0.88 5.20 -2.64
CA LYS A 245 -1.66 6.15 -1.84
C LYS A 245 -3.06 6.46 -2.38
N LEU A 246 -3.95 6.90 -1.49
CA LEU A 246 -5.24 7.49 -1.83
C LEU A 246 -5.20 8.97 -1.48
N VAL A 247 -5.46 9.84 -2.47
CA VAL A 247 -5.40 11.30 -2.29
C VAL A 247 -6.80 11.90 -2.30
N PHE A 248 -7.13 12.68 -1.28
CA PHE A 248 -8.43 13.31 -1.09
C PHE A 248 -8.42 14.78 -1.57
N PRO A 249 -9.60 15.39 -1.80
CA PRO A 249 -9.70 16.75 -2.34
C PRO A 249 -9.18 17.83 -1.39
N ASP A 250 -9.19 17.56 -0.08
CA ASP A 250 -8.66 18.43 0.97
C ASP A 250 -7.13 18.38 1.10
N GLY A 251 -6.47 17.59 0.25
CA GLY A 251 -5.02 17.38 0.29
C GLY A 251 -4.58 16.29 1.27
N ASN A 252 -5.48 15.69 2.06
CA ASN A 252 -5.13 14.52 2.85
C ASN A 252 -4.73 13.37 1.91
N ALA A 253 -3.77 12.56 2.33
CA ALA A 253 -3.29 11.45 1.55
C ALA A 253 -3.02 10.25 2.45
N TRP A 254 -3.79 9.19 2.26
CA TRP A 254 -3.54 7.92 2.94
C TRP A 254 -2.42 7.19 2.23
N VAL A 255 -1.35 6.84 2.95
CA VAL A 255 -0.15 6.19 2.38
C VAL A 255 -0.14 4.72 2.75
N LYS A 256 0.08 3.83 1.77
CA LYS A 256 0.11 2.38 2.00
C LYS A 256 1.36 2.00 2.81
N LEU A 257 1.18 1.13 3.81
CA LEU A 257 2.21 0.57 4.68
C LEU A 257 2.88 -0.68 4.08
#